data_AF-A0A1V5PM17-F1
#
_entry.id   AF-A0A1V5PM17-F1
#
_cell.length_a   1.000
_cell.length_b   1.000
_cell.length_c   1.000
_cell.angle_alpha   90.00
_cell.angle_beta   90.00
_cell.angle_gamma   90.00
#
_symmetry.space_group_name_H-M   'P 1'
#
loop_
_entity.id
_entity.type
_entity.pdbx_description
1 polymer ?
#
loop_
_entity_poly.entity_id
_entity_poly.type
_entity_poly.pdbx_seq_one_letter_code
_entity_poly.pdbx_strand_id
1 'polypeptide(L)'
;MDQNVIIRPIRDDEQSEAKRVMRRAFSPPTWLFFSWSKDVLVAEHEGRLVGGTVLKTFTLPKGRKVGFVYWLFTDPEARGLGAGQGLIEGALDFFTAQGCDEVSACVEGFNTSSSKVFATRGFTILSMGEQLRRYGLNFIPYWWHSFHFMDVGHFLWVKPGAEKPDSPALQWFGTWLINVLLLWLSVWRSGGWGRSDLWTIPAAFLLLFGLRSLAMWGAARLQGLAVRFRAWESSMTLVAAIALLFGGFFPFPGSFYPVEERWRYRELLPKIGPMALAGTLVSLLLAWGSWAALHWNIAPGLSSPLSVLLALSRMLAVLETVVAFFPLISFNGRRIWDWNRLIWGVVSLAAVALILVR
;
A
#
# COMPACT_ATOMS: atom_id res chain seq x y z
N MET A 1 -1.96 22.01 -30.97
CA MET A 1 -1.41 20.86 -31.71
C MET A 1 -2.26 19.66 -31.34
N ASP A 2 -2.99 19.13 -32.32
CA ASP A 2 -4.10 18.19 -32.13
C ASP A 2 -3.70 16.90 -31.40
N GLN A 3 -4.20 16.77 -30.18
CA GLN A 3 -4.06 15.59 -29.32
C GLN A 3 -5.23 14.64 -29.55
N ASN A 4 -5.33 14.03 -30.73
CA ASN A 4 -6.46 13.15 -31.02
C ASN A 4 -6.23 11.77 -30.39
N VAL A 5 -6.35 11.69 -29.06
CA VAL A 5 -6.53 10.42 -28.35
C VAL A 5 -8.02 10.14 -28.30
N ILE A 6 -8.44 9.04 -28.92
CA ILE A 6 -9.83 8.61 -28.97
C ILE A 6 -10.06 7.60 -27.85
N ILE A 7 -11.07 7.84 -27.02
CA ILE A 7 -11.49 6.94 -25.95
C ILE A 7 -12.75 6.21 -26.41
N ARG A 8 -12.72 4.88 -26.40
CA ARG A 8 -13.83 4.05 -26.85
C ARG A 8 -13.83 2.67 -26.18
N PRO A 9 -14.94 1.92 -26.23
CA PRO A 9 -14.95 0.52 -25.87
C PRO A 9 -13.92 -0.29 -26.68
N ILE A 10 -13.33 -1.30 -26.05
CA ILE A 10 -12.49 -2.28 -26.73
C ILE A 10 -13.31 -3.07 -27.76
N ARG A 11 -12.71 -3.45 -28.89
CA ARG A 11 -13.30 -4.38 -29.85
C ARG A 11 -12.86 -5.82 -29.54
N ASP A 12 -13.63 -6.80 -30.02
CA ASP A 12 -13.40 -8.22 -29.70
C ASP A 12 -12.01 -8.73 -30.14
N ASP A 13 -11.46 -8.19 -31.23
CA ASP A 13 -10.15 -8.55 -31.78
C ASP A 13 -8.96 -7.81 -31.12
N GLU A 14 -9.23 -6.78 -30.31
CA GLU A 14 -8.21 -5.88 -29.76
C GLU A 14 -7.67 -6.33 -28.39
N GLN A 15 -8.22 -7.38 -27.78
CA GLN A 15 -7.81 -7.82 -26.44
C GLN A 15 -6.33 -8.22 -26.38
N SER A 16 -5.79 -8.81 -27.45
CA SER A 16 -4.39 -9.20 -27.54
C SER A 16 -3.44 -7.99 -27.53
N GLU A 17 -3.83 -6.92 -28.22
CA GLU A 17 -3.11 -5.66 -28.27
C GLU A 17 -3.20 -4.91 -26.94
N ALA A 18 -4.39 -4.81 -26.35
CA ALA A 18 -4.55 -4.21 -25.02
C ALA A 18 -3.72 -4.96 -23.95
N LYS A 19 -3.64 -6.30 -24.05
CA LYS A 19 -2.77 -7.12 -23.18
C LYS A 19 -1.28 -6.80 -23.37
N ARG A 20 -0.84 -6.50 -24.60
CA ARG A 20 0.53 -6.05 -24.89
C ARG A 20 0.83 -4.73 -24.18
N VAL A 21 -0.07 -3.75 -24.28
CA VAL A 21 0.07 -2.45 -23.61
C VAL A 21 0.09 -2.63 -22.08
N MET A 22 -0.81 -3.45 -21.53
CA MET A 22 -0.85 -3.77 -20.10
C MET A 22 0.49 -4.35 -19.61
N ARG A 23 1.08 -5.30 -20.35
CA ARG A 23 2.38 -5.91 -20.00
C ARG A 23 3.54 -4.92 -20.04
N ARG A 24 3.49 -3.91 -20.90
CA ARG A 24 4.48 -2.81 -20.92
C ARG A 24 4.30 -1.85 -19.75
N ALA A 25 3.06 -1.63 -19.33
CA ALA A 25 2.72 -0.70 -18.26
C ALA A 25 3.05 -1.25 -16.85
N PHE A 26 2.89 -2.56 -16.64
CA PHE A 26 3.08 -3.19 -15.33
C PHE A 26 4.28 -4.13 -15.28
N SER A 27 4.86 -4.29 -14.09
CA SER A 27 5.92 -5.27 -13.85
C SER A 27 5.40 -6.72 -13.92
N PRO A 28 6.24 -7.71 -14.27
CA PRO A 28 5.82 -9.11 -14.41
C PRO A 28 5.03 -9.70 -13.22
N PRO A 29 5.40 -9.44 -11.94
CA PRO A 29 4.63 -9.94 -10.80
C PRO A 29 3.18 -9.44 -10.78
N THR A 30 2.91 -8.23 -11.26
CA THR A 30 1.57 -7.63 -11.31
C THR A 30 0.67 -8.37 -12.32
N TRP A 31 1.24 -8.97 -13.36
CA TRP A 31 0.46 -9.66 -14.40
C TRP A 31 -0.34 -10.85 -13.85
N LEU A 32 0.13 -11.47 -12.77
CA LEU A 32 -0.55 -12.59 -12.11
C LEU A 32 -1.86 -12.17 -11.43
N PHE A 33 -2.01 -10.88 -11.12
CA PHE A 33 -3.17 -10.33 -10.42
C PHE A 33 -4.10 -9.57 -11.37
N PHE A 34 -3.65 -9.30 -12.59
CA PHE A 34 -4.45 -8.65 -13.60
C PHE A 34 -5.61 -9.55 -14.07
N SER A 35 -6.81 -8.99 -14.13
CA SER A 35 -7.97 -9.66 -14.72
C SER A 35 -8.85 -8.69 -15.49
N TRP A 36 -9.44 -9.20 -16.57
CA TRP A 36 -10.38 -8.48 -17.41
C TRP A 36 -11.78 -8.46 -16.79
N SER A 37 -12.59 -7.49 -17.20
CA SER A 37 -14.04 -7.46 -16.99
C SER A 37 -14.74 -7.39 -18.35
N LYS A 38 -16.07 -7.33 -18.35
CA LYS A 38 -16.87 -7.12 -19.56
C LYS A 38 -16.72 -5.69 -20.10
N ASP A 39 -16.46 -4.74 -19.23
CA ASP A 39 -16.46 -3.31 -19.55
C ASP A 39 -15.01 -2.81 -19.58
N VAL A 40 -14.49 -2.59 -20.79
CA VAL A 40 -13.12 -2.11 -21.00
C VAL A 40 -13.16 -0.95 -21.99
N LEU A 41 -12.51 0.16 -21.62
CA LEU A 41 -12.25 1.26 -22.53
C LEU A 41 -10.77 1.25 -22.93
N VAL A 42 -10.49 1.64 -24.17
CA VAL A 42 -9.15 1.78 -24.71
C VAL A 42 -8.90 3.21 -25.16
N ALA A 43 -7.64 3.62 -25.09
CA ALA A 43 -7.16 4.87 -25.66
C ALA A 43 -6.42 4.55 -26.94
N GLU A 44 -6.88 5.13 -28.05
CA GLU A 44 -6.28 4.99 -29.37
C GLU A 44 -5.62 6.30 -29.80
N HIS A 45 -4.39 6.20 -30.30
CA HIS A 45 -3.67 7.32 -30.88
C HIS A 45 -2.99 6.86 -32.17
N GLU A 46 -3.22 7.58 -33.27
CA GLU A 46 -2.68 7.25 -34.60
C GLU A 46 -2.95 5.79 -35.03
N GLY A 47 -4.16 5.29 -34.77
CA GLY A 47 -4.56 3.93 -35.13
C GLY A 47 -3.99 2.82 -34.24
N ARG A 48 -3.30 3.18 -33.13
CA ARG A 48 -2.69 2.21 -32.19
C ARG A 48 -3.25 2.36 -30.80
N LEU A 49 -3.43 1.24 -30.10
CA LEU A 49 -3.80 1.30 -28.69
C LEU A 49 -2.59 1.75 -27.84
N VAL A 50 -2.81 2.81 -27.07
CA VAL A 50 -1.81 3.43 -26.19
C VAL A 50 -2.18 3.36 -24.71
N GLY A 51 -3.34 2.79 -24.38
CA GLY A 51 -3.76 2.58 -23.00
C GLY A 51 -5.10 1.87 -22.90
N GLY A 52 -5.47 1.53 -21.67
CA GLY A 52 -6.76 0.92 -21.37
C GLY A 52 -7.17 1.09 -19.92
N THR A 53 -8.47 0.97 -19.68
CA THR A 53 -9.06 0.91 -18.35
C THR A 53 -10.09 -0.21 -18.26
N VAL A 54 -9.98 -1.03 -17.21
CA VAL A 54 -10.91 -2.12 -16.91
C VAL A 54 -11.88 -1.61 -15.86
N LEU A 55 -13.18 -1.68 -16.15
CA LEU A 55 -14.24 -1.11 -15.34
C LEU A 55 -15.09 -2.21 -14.72
N LYS A 56 -15.55 -2.00 -13.50
CA LYS A 56 -16.51 -2.87 -12.82
C LYS A 56 -17.63 -2.05 -12.24
N THR A 57 -18.83 -2.61 -12.18
CA THR A 57 -19.93 -2.06 -11.38
C THR A 57 -20.43 -3.11 -10.41
N PHE A 58 -20.73 -2.70 -9.18
CA PHE A 58 -21.37 -3.58 -8.19
C PHE A 58 -22.34 -2.78 -7.32
N THR A 59 -23.33 -3.47 -6.75
CA THR A 59 -24.34 -2.85 -5.90
C THR A 59 -24.15 -3.33 -4.47
N LEU A 60 -23.97 -2.38 -3.55
CA LEU A 60 -23.91 -2.65 -2.11
C LEU A 60 -25.32 -2.85 -1.53
N PRO A 61 -25.43 -3.47 -0.34
CA PRO A 61 -26.69 -3.49 0.37
C PRO A 61 -27.27 -2.08 0.57
N LYS A 62 -28.59 -1.95 0.53
CA LYS A 62 -29.36 -0.68 0.42
C LYS A 62 -29.34 -0.02 -0.96
N GLY A 63 -28.92 -0.73 -2.00
CA GLY A 63 -29.11 -0.33 -3.40
C GLY A 63 -28.06 0.64 -3.96
N ARG A 64 -27.02 0.98 -3.18
CA ARG A 64 -25.96 1.88 -3.64
C ARG A 64 -25.13 1.23 -4.75
N LYS A 65 -25.14 1.80 -5.96
CA LYS A 65 -24.39 1.31 -7.12
C LYS A 65 -23.02 2.01 -7.20
N VAL A 66 -21.96 1.22 -7.22
CA VAL A 66 -20.57 1.67 -7.25
C VAL A 66 -19.95 1.37 -8.60
N GLY A 67 -19.39 2.39 -9.24
CA GLY A 67 -18.45 2.23 -10.35
C GLY A 67 -17.03 2.08 -9.83
N PHE A 68 -16.26 1.14 -10.37
CA PHE A 68 -14.91 0.86 -9.91
C PHE A 68 -13.93 0.81 -11.07
N VAL A 69 -12.95 1.71 -11.06
CA VAL A 69 -11.81 1.68 -11.98
C VAL A 69 -10.85 0.61 -11.46
N TYR A 70 -10.92 -0.58 -12.05
CA TYR A 70 -10.20 -1.74 -11.54
C TYR A 70 -8.74 -1.78 -12.00
N TRP A 71 -8.50 -1.45 -13.27
CA TRP A 71 -7.16 -1.28 -13.82
C TRP A 71 -7.11 -0.04 -14.69
N LEU A 72 -6.05 0.75 -14.57
CA LEU A 72 -5.72 1.83 -15.50
C LEU A 72 -4.28 1.66 -15.92
N PHE A 73 -4.04 1.58 -17.23
CA PHE A 73 -2.70 1.42 -17.77
C PHE A 73 -2.53 2.23 -19.05
N THR A 74 -1.31 2.74 -19.24
CA THR A 74 -0.91 3.48 -20.44
C THR A 74 0.46 2.99 -20.86
N ASP A 75 0.69 2.97 -22.17
CA ASP A 75 2.00 2.68 -22.71
C ASP A 75 3.03 3.69 -22.16
N PRO A 76 4.17 3.24 -21.61
CA PRO A 76 5.21 4.15 -21.13
C PRO A 76 5.67 5.19 -22.17
N GLU A 77 5.59 4.87 -23.46
CA GLU A 77 5.93 5.78 -24.57
C GLU A 77 4.82 6.78 -24.90
N ALA A 78 3.59 6.51 -24.48
CA ALA A 78 2.42 7.38 -24.68
C ALA A 78 2.23 8.41 -23.54
N ARG A 79 3.22 8.55 -22.66
CA ARG A 79 3.15 9.51 -21.54
C ARG A 79 3.14 10.94 -22.06
N GLY A 80 2.25 11.76 -21.49
CA GLY A 80 2.09 13.16 -21.90
C GLY A 80 1.07 13.38 -23.01
N LEU A 81 0.54 12.32 -23.63
CA LEU A 81 -0.49 12.41 -24.68
C LEU A 81 -1.93 12.58 -24.14
N GLY A 82 -2.11 12.65 -22.81
CA GLY A 82 -3.44 12.73 -22.21
C GLY A 82 -4.22 11.41 -22.14
N ALA A 83 -3.68 10.28 -22.61
CA ALA A 83 -4.38 8.99 -22.65
C ALA A 83 -4.97 8.55 -21.29
N GLY A 84 -4.18 8.64 -20.20
CA GLY A 84 -4.67 8.29 -18.86
C GLY A 84 -5.76 9.25 -18.34
N GLN A 85 -5.75 10.51 -18.78
CA GLN A 85 -6.78 11.49 -18.43
C GLN A 85 -8.08 11.19 -19.17
N GLY A 86 -8.00 10.99 -20.49
CA GLY A 86 -9.14 10.63 -21.32
C GLY A 86 -9.78 9.30 -20.88
N LEU A 87 -8.98 8.30 -20.50
CA LEU A 87 -9.51 7.02 -20.02
C LEU A 87 -10.33 7.17 -18.73
N ILE A 88 -9.91 8.03 -17.79
CA ILE A 88 -10.68 8.25 -16.57
C ILE A 88 -11.90 9.14 -16.84
N GLU A 89 -11.83 10.09 -17.75
CA GLU A 89 -13.02 10.86 -18.18
C GLU A 89 -14.06 9.94 -18.81
N GLY A 90 -13.66 9.10 -19.78
CA GLY A 90 -14.54 8.10 -20.37
C GLY A 90 -15.07 7.08 -19.36
N ALA A 91 -14.27 6.70 -18.36
CA ALA A 91 -14.73 5.82 -17.28
C ALA A 91 -15.81 6.51 -16.40
N LEU A 92 -15.63 7.80 -16.09
CA LEU A 92 -16.61 8.57 -15.33
C LEU A 92 -17.92 8.71 -16.12
N ASP A 93 -17.85 9.04 -17.40
CA ASP A 93 -19.03 9.13 -18.27
C ASP A 93 -19.76 7.79 -18.36
N PHE A 94 -19.01 6.69 -18.49
CA PHE A 94 -19.54 5.33 -18.44
C PHE A 94 -20.28 5.07 -17.12
N PHE A 95 -19.66 5.36 -15.97
CA PHE A 95 -20.31 5.11 -14.67
C PHE A 95 -21.53 6.00 -14.42
N THR A 96 -21.51 7.23 -14.92
CA THR A 96 -22.67 8.13 -14.89
C THR A 96 -23.81 7.60 -15.76
N ALA A 97 -23.52 7.14 -16.98
CA ALA A 97 -24.52 6.51 -17.85
C ALA A 97 -25.10 5.21 -17.24
N GLN A 98 -24.30 4.50 -16.43
CA GLN A 98 -24.74 3.34 -15.67
C GLN A 98 -25.52 3.72 -14.40
N GLY A 99 -25.69 4.99 -14.07
CA GLY A 99 -26.39 5.42 -12.85
C GLY A 99 -25.68 5.01 -11.57
N CYS A 100 -24.34 5.02 -11.56
CA CYS A 100 -23.57 4.77 -10.32
C CYS A 100 -23.67 5.97 -9.38
N ASP A 101 -23.92 5.71 -8.09
CA ASP A 101 -23.99 6.72 -7.03
C ASP A 101 -22.60 7.25 -6.65
N GLU A 102 -21.58 6.41 -6.79
CA GLU A 102 -20.19 6.74 -6.51
C GLU A 102 -19.25 5.99 -7.44
N VAL A 103 -18.05 6.54 -7.61
CA VAL A 103 -16.95 5.94 -8.36
C VAL A 103 -15.74 5.80 -7.47
N SER A 104 -15.02 4.69 -7.57
CA SER A 104 -13.83 4.45 -6.76
C SER A 104 -12.71 3.72 -7.50
N ALA A 105 -11.52 3.74 -6.89
CA ALA A 105 -10.33 3.04 -7.36
C ALA A 105 -9.42 2.72 -6.16
N CYS A 106 -8.64 1.64 -6.25
CA CYS A 106 -7.57 1.36 -5.29
C CYS A 106 -6.22 1.75 -5.89
N VAL A 107 -5.46 2.60 -5.19
CA VAL A 107 -4.19 3.13 -5.71
C VAL A 107 -3.10 2.97 -4.66
N GLU A 108 -1.98 2.37 -5.05
CA GLU A 108 -0.78 2.25 -4.21
C GLU A 108 -0.26 3.65 -3.81
N GLY A 109 0.09 3.82 -2.53
CA GLY A 109 0.35 5.13 -1.95
C GLY A 109 1.52 5.94 -2.54
N PHE A 110 2.50 5.29 -3.18
CA PHE A 110 3.60 5.93 -3.90
C PHE A 110 3.39 5.98 -5.42
N ASN A 111 2.28 5.44 -5.95
CA ASN A 111 1.89 5.57 -7.36
C ASN A 111 1.29 6.94 -7.66
N THR A 112 2.14 7.96 -7.61
CA THR A 112 1.75 9.36 -7.81
C THR A 112 1.13 9.64 -9.18
N SER A 113 1.47 8.84 -10.19
CA SER A 113 0.91 9.01 -11.53
C SER A 113 -0.59 8.73 -11.51
N SER A 114 -1.01 7.61 -10.91
CA SER A 114 -2.41 7.28 -10.73
C SER A 114 -3.08 8.21 -9.72
N SER A 115 -2.48 8.47 -8.56
CA SER A 115 -3.05 9.36 -7.53
C SER A 115 -3.35 10.75 -8.09
N LYS A 116 -2.47 11.32 -8.91
CA LYS A 116 -2.70 12.62 -9.56
C LYS A 116 -3.92 12.60 -10.49
N VAL A 117 -4.11 11.53 -11.28
CA VAL A 117 -5.24 11.43 -12.20
C VAL A 117 -6.56 11.43 -11.44
N PHE A 118 -6.66 10.70 -10.33
CA PHE A 118 -7.85 10.66 -9.48
C PHE A 118 -8.05 11.95 -8.69
N ALA A 119 -7.01 12.47 -8.03
CA ALA A 119 -7.08 13.70 -7.23
C ALA A 119 -7.52 14.92 -8.07
N THR A 120 -7.09 15.01 -9.34
CA THR A 120 -7.51 16.10 -10.23
C THR A 120 -8.97 16.01 -10.68
N ARG A 121 -9.67 14.91 -10.39
CA ARG A 121 -11.09 14.66 -10.75
C ARG A 121 -12.00 14.56 -9.53
N GLY A 122 -11.55 15.07 -8.38
CA GLY A 122 -12.36 15.17 -7.16
C GLY A 122 -12.47 13.89 -6.35
N PHE A 123 -11.60 12.89 -6.62
CA PHE A 123 -11.48 11.74 -5.73
C PHE A 123 -10.64 12.11 -4.51
N THR A 124 -10.98 11.57 -3.36
CA THR A 124 -10.14 11.63 -2.16
C THR A 124 -10.03 10.27 -1.50
N ILE A 125 -8.99 10.08 -0.69
CA ILE A 125 -8.76 8.83 0.06
C ILE A 125 -9.76 8.74 1.22
N LEU A 126 -10.48 7.62 1.31
CA LEU A 126 -11.32 7.32 2.48
C LEU A 126 -10.49 6.62 3.55
N SER A 127 -10.33 7.25 4.72
CA SER A 127 -9.79 6.57 5.89
C SER A 127 -10.71 5.45 6.36
N MET A 128 -10.17 4.47 7.10
CA MET A 128 -10.98 3.39 7.68
C MET A 128 -12.19 3.89 8.48
N GLY A 129 -12.05 4.96 9.27
CA GLY A 129 -13.17 5.54 10.02
C GLY A 129 -14.27 6.10 9.11
N GLU A 130 -13.88 6.66 7.97
CA GLU A 130 -14.81 7.16 6.96
C GLU A 130 -15.49 6.03 6.19
N GLN A 131 -14.74 4.96 5.86
CA GLN A 131 -15.29 3.75 5.26
C GLN A 131 -16.34 3.10 6.18
N LEU A 132 -16.05 2.97 7.47
CA LEU A 132 -17.01 2.46 8.47
C LEU A 132 -18.23 3.36 8.61
N ARG A 133 -18.06 4.69 8.58
CA ARG A 133 -19.18 5.63 8.66
C ARG A 133 -20.07 5.58 7.42
N ARG A 134 -19.46 5.52 6.23
CA ARG A 134 -20.16 5.57 4.94
C ARG A 134 -20.82 4.23 4.60
N TYR A 135 -20.16 3.11 4.89
CA TYR A 135 -20.62 1.79 4.48
C TYR A 135 -21.12 0.92 5.63
N GLY A 136 -20.90 1.30 6.91
CA GLY A 136 -21.18 0.42 8.04
C GLY A 136 -20.40 -0.89 7.89
N LEU A 137 -21.06 -2.04 8.09
CA LEU A 137 -20.48 -3.36 7.83
C LEU A 137 -20.37 -3.71 6.33
N ASN A 138 -21.01 -2.94 5.44
CA ASN A 138 -20.95 -3.19 4.00
C ASN A 138 -19.58 -2.84 3.38
N PHE A 139 -18.63 -2.32 4.17
CA PHE A 139 -17.25 -2.18 3.74
C PHE A 139 -16.61 -3.55 3.43
N ILE A 140 -17.07 -4.65 4.08
CA ILE A 140 -16.53 -6.00 3.81
C ILE A 140 -16.85 -6.47 2.38
N PRO A 141 -18.12 -6.51 1.93
CA PRO A 141 -18.42 -6.83 0.53
C PRO A 141 -17.83 -5.79 -0.43
N TYR A 142 -17.72 -4.52 -0.03
CA TYR A 142 -17.01 -3.52 -0.81
C TYR A 142 -15.55 -3.93 -1.07
N TRP A 143 -14.80 -4.27 -0.02
CA TRP A 143 -13.41 -4.69 -0.11
C TRP A 143 -13.26 -5.94 -0.97
N TRP A 144 -14.20 -6.88 -0.86
CA TRP A 144 -14.24 -8.06 -1.72
C TRP A 144 -14.34 -7.70 -3.21
N HIS A 145 -15.32 -6.85 -3.58
CA HIS A 145 -15.53 -6.45 -4.98
C HIS A 145 -14.41 -5.57 -5.55
N SER A 146 -13.79 -4.75 -4.70
CA SER A 146 -12.67 -3.87 -5.07
C SER A 146 -11.30 -4.55 -4.98
N PHE A 147 -11.23 -5.79 -4.46
CA PHE A 147 -10.00 -6.49 -4.13
C PHE A 147 -9.14 -5.79 -3.05
N HIS A 148 -9.73 -4.85 -2.30
CA HIS A 148 -9.05 -4.06 -1.27
C HIS A 148 -8.74 -4.83 0.03
N PHE A 149 -9.04 -6.13 0.06
CA PHE A 149 -8.81 -6.98 1.23
C PHE A 149 -7.41 -7.62 1.28
N MET A 150 -6.56 -7.44 0.25
CA MET A 150 -5.21 -8.00 0.21
C MET A 150 -4.15 -7.07 -0.42
N ASP A 151 -4.52 -5.88 -0.89
CA ASP A 151 -3.66 -4.95 -1.62
C ASP A 151 -2.88 -4.03 -0.65
N VAL A 152 -1.90 -4.61 0.04
CA VAL A 152 -1.09 -3.94 1.07
C VAL A 152 -0.57 -2.57 0.60
N GLY A 153 -0.91 -1.51 1.33
CA GLY A 153 -0.47 -0.13 1.07
C GLY A 153 -1.15 0.57 -0.10
N HIS A 154 -2.25 0.02 -0.60
CA HIS A 154 -3.18 0.75 -1.46
C HIS A 154 -4.18 1.52 -0.61
N PHE A 155 -4.71 2.59 -1.20
CA PHE A 155 -5.75 3.41 -0.59
C PHE A 155 -7.00 3.39 -1.44
N LEU A 156 -8.16 3.39 -0.79
CA LEU A 156 -9.45 3.51 -1.45
C LEU A 156 -9.72 4.98 -1.78
N TRP A 157 -9.63 5.33 -3.07
CA TRP A 157 -10.01 6.63 -3.61
C TRP A 157 -11.46 6.61 -4.04
N VAL A 158 -12.26 7.59 -3.61
CA VAL A 158 -13.71 7.64 -3.91
C VAL A 158 -14.13 9.04 -4.36
N LYS A 159 -15.09 9.08 -5.28
CA LYS A 159 -15.84 10.27 -5.73
C LYS A 159 -17.34 9.96 -5.60
N PRO A 160 -18.13 10.75 -4.85
CA PRO A 160 -17.72 11.91 -4.04
C PRO A 160 -16.77 11.51 -2.90
N GLY A 161 -15.82 12.40 -2.59
CA GLY A 161 -14.76 12.15 -1.60
C GLY A 161 -15.24 12.04 -0.15
N ALA A 162 -14.30 11.87 0.77
CA ALA A 162 -14.51 11.90 2.21
C ALA A 162 -15.18 13.20 2.66
N GLU A 163 -16.18 13.12 3.55
CA GLU A 163 -16.83 14.32 4.08
C GLU A 163 -16.16 14.81 5.37
N LYS A 164 -15.42 13.94 6.06
CA LYS A 164 -14.70 14.27 7.29
C LYS A 164 -13.18 14.13 7.09
N PRO A 165 -12.39 15.03 7.69
CA PRO A 165 -10.94 14.89 7.69
C PRO A 165 -10.56 13.64 8.49
N ASP A 166 -9.51 12.96 8.05
CA ASP A 166 -8.91 11.85 8.77
C ASP A 166 -7.92 12.34 9.84
N SER A 167 -7.64 11.50 10.83
CA SER A 167 -6.66 11.78 11.88
C SER A 167 -5.42 10.90 11.69
N PRO A 168 -4.25 11.48 11.38
CA PRO A 168 -2.99 10.71 11.28
C PRO A 168 -2.64 10.01 12.59
N ALA A 169 -2.89 10.66 13.74
CA ALA A 169 -2.64 10.07 15.05
C ALA A 169 -3.55 8.86 15.30
N LEU A 170 -4.85 8.96 15.01
CA LEU A 170 -5.78 7.84 15.17
C LEU A 170 -5.42 6.68 14.25
N GLN A 171 -5.00 6.95 13.02
CA GLN A 171 -4.51 5.92 12.11
C GLN A 171 -3.26 5.21 12.65
N TRP A 172 -2.34 5.97 13.26
CA TRP A 172 -1.13 5.40 13.85
C TRP A 172 -1.45 4.49 15.04
N PHE A 173 -2.24 4.99 16.00
CA PHE A 173 -2.67 4.19 17.15
C PHE A 173 -3.53 3.00 16.74
N GLY A 174 -4.41 3.16 15.75
CA GLY A 174 -5.19 2.06 15.18
C GLY A 174 -4.31 0.98 14.54
N THR A 175 -3.26 1.40 13.80
CA THR A 175 -2.30 0.47 13.20
C THR A 175 -1.54 -0.31 14.28
N TRP A 176 -1.06 0.38 15.32
CA TRP A 176 -0.42 -0.27 16.47
C TRP A 176 -1.36 -1.29 17.14
N LEU A 177 -2.59 -0.88 17.47
CA LEU A 177 -3.57 -1.72 18.15
C LEU A 177 -3.92 -2.96 17.33
N ILE A 178 -4.20 -2.80 16.04
CA ILE A 178 -4.56 -3.94 15.18
C ILE A 178 -3.39 -4.92 15.06
N ASN A 179 -2.15 -4.46 14.89
CA ASN A 179 -0.99 -5.34 14.84
C ASN A 179 -0.80 -6.12 16.16
N VAL A 180 -1.01 -5.49 17.31
CA VAL A 180 -1.01 -6.15 18.63
C VAL A 180 -2.07 -7.25 18.70
N LEU A 181 -3.32 -6.93 18.35
CA LEU A 181 -4.43 -7.88 18.39
C LEU A 181 -4.20 -9.08 17.47
N LEU A 182 -3.68 -8.83 16.26
CA LEU A 182 -3.40 -9.89 15.28
C LEU A 182 -2.20 -10.76 15.68
N LEU A 183 -1.19 -10.21 16.35
CA LEU A 183 -0.10 -11.03 16.87
C LEU A 183 -0.56 -11.88 18.06
N TRP A 184 -1.38 -11.34 18.97
CA TRP A 184 -1.99 -12.15 20.02
C TRP A 184 -2.81 -13.30 19.44
N LEU A 185 -3.59 -13.03 18.39
CA LEU A 185 -4.36 -14.06 17.69
C LEU A 185 -3.45 -15.13 17.08
N SER A 186 -2.34 -14.74 16.44
CA SER A 186 -1.34 -15.66 15.86
C SER A 186 -0.66 -16.51 16.94
N VAL A 187 -0.26 -15.92 18.06
CA VAL A 187 0.37 -16.60 19.20
C VAL A 187 -0.60 -17.62 19.80
N TRP A 188 -1.81 -17.18 20.14
CA TRP A 188 -2.88 -18.05 20.64
C TRP A 188 -3.17 -19.21 19.68
N ARG A 189 -3.30 -18.92 18.38
CA ARG A 189 -3.59 -19.92 17.34
C ARG A 189 -2.49 -20.97 17.20
N SER A 190 -1.24 -20.60 17.51
CA SER A 190 -0.07 -21.48 17.48
C SER A 190 0.10 -22.29 18.77
N GLY A 191 -0.85 -22.21 19.71
CA GLY A 191 -0.77 -22.86 21.02
C GLY A 191 0.20 -22.17 21.99
N GLY A 192 0.74 -21.01 21.63
CA GLY A 192 1.52 -20.16 22.52
C GLY A 192 0.60 -19.24 23.31
N TRP A 193 0.82 -19.11 24.62
CA TRP A 193 0.23 -18.02 25.40
C TRP A 193 0.95 -17.88 26.75
N GLY A 194 1.78 -16.85 26.90
CA GLY A 194 2.39 -16.46 28.17
C GLY A 194 1.72 -15.24 28.77
N ARG A 195 1.62 -15.17 30.10
CA ARG A 195 1.12 -13.95 30.78
C ARG A 195 1.93 -12.70 30.43
N SER A 196 3.21 -12.86 30.13
CA SER A 196 4.09 -11.76 29.70
C SER A 196 3.72 -11.20 28.33
N ASP A 197 3.12 -12.00 27.45
CA ASP A 197 2.76 -11.61 26.09
C ASP A 197 1.73 -10.47 26.07
N LEU A 198 0.94 -10.34 27.15
CA LEU A 198 -0.01 -9.25 27.34
C LEU A 198 0.64 -7.87 27.42
N TRP A 199 1.92 -7.78 27.77
CA TRP A 199 2.62 -6.50 27.87
C TRP A 199 3.86 -6.42 26.97
N THR A 200 4.57 -7.53 26.73
CA THR A 200 5.76 -7.56 25.88
C THR A 200 5.41 -7.25 24.42
N ILE A 201 4.31 -7.81 23.89
CA ILE A 201 3.88 -7.57 22.50
C ILE A 201 3.48 -6.10 22.28
N PRO A 202 2.56 -5.50 23.06
CA PRO A 202 2.24 -4.08 22.93
C PRO A 202 3.46 -3.17 23.05
N ALA A 203 4.35 -3.45 24.01
CA ALA A 203 5.57 -2.66 24.23
C ALA A 203 6.56 -2.79 23.05
N ALA A 204 6.76 -4.00 22.52
CA ALA A 204 7.64 -4.23 21.38
C ALA A 204 7.14 -3.51 20.12
N PHE A 205 5.83 -3.56 19.83
CA PHE A 205 5.26 -2.78 18.73
C PHE A 205 5.38 -1.28 18.96
N LEU A 206 5.09 -0.81 20.18
CA LEU A 206 5.19 0.61 20.50
C LEU A 206 6.62 1.12 20.28
N LEU A 207 7.62 0.38 20.74
CA LEU A 207 9.03 0.70 20.55
C LEU A 207 9.42 0.67 19.06
N LEU A 208 9.12 -0.44 18.37
CA LEU A 208 9.49 -0.63 16.97
C LEU A 208 8.81 0.38 16.06
N PHE A 209 7.48 0.49 16.12
CA PHE A 209 6.72 1.42 15.26
C PHE A 209 6.97 2.87 15.68
N GLY A 210 7.09 3.14 16.99
CA GLY A 210 7.36 4.47 17.52
C GLY A 210 8.68 5.02 17.06
N LEU A 211 9.79 4.31 17.34
CA LEU A 211 11.12 4.75 16.94
C LEU A 211 11.25 4.83 15.41
N ARG A 212 10.68 3.87 14.68
CA ARG A 212 10.67 3.89 13.21
C ARG A 212 9.95 5.14 12.70
N SER A 213 8.75 5.41 13.22
CA SER A 213 7.94 6.54 12.78
C SER A 213 8.60 7.87 13.11
N LEU A 214 9.19 7.98 14.31
CA LEU A 214 9.95 9.16 14.73
C LEU A 214 11.18 9.40 13.85
N ALA A 215 11.93 8.35 13.49
CA ALA A 215 13.09 8.46 12.61
C ALA A 215 12.68 8.92 11.20
N MET A 216 11.63 8.33 10.63
CA MET A 216 11.08 8.75 9.33
C MET A 216 10.61 10.20 9.38
N TRP A 217 9.79 10.56 10.37
CA TRP A 217 9.28 11.92 10.53
C TRP A 217 10.41 12.94 10.74
N GLY A 218 11.40 12.61 11.57
CA GLY A 218 12.57 13.44 11.80
C GLY A 218 13.38 13.66 10.52
N ALA A 219 13.67 12.59 9.78
CA ALA A 219 14.37 12.67 8.49
C ALA A 219 13.58 13.49 7.46
N ALA A 220 12.26 13.36 7.40
CA ALA A 220 11.42 14.19 6.54
C ALA A 220 11.48 15.68 6.94
N ARG A 221 11.37 15.97 8.24
CA ARG A 221 11.41 17.33 8.79
C ARG A 221 12.74 18.02 8.52
N LEU A 222 13.86 17.32 8.70
CA LEU A 222 15.21 17.85 8.40
C LEU A 222 15.38 18.23 6.92
N GLN A 223 14.59 17.62 6.03
CA GLN A 223 14.61 17.89 4.59
C GLN A 223 13.50 18.86 4.14
N GLY A 224 12.77 19.45 5.10
CA GLY A 224 11.64 20.34 4.82
C GLY A 224 10.49 19.66 4.07
N LEU A 225 10.30 18.36 4.27
CA LEU A 225 9.19 17.61 3.66
C LEU A 225 8.05 17.47 4.66
N ALA A 226 6.92 18.13 4.37
CA ALA A 226 5.69 17.95 5.14
C ALA A 226 5.09 16.56 4.84
N VAL A 227 4.98 15.73 5.89
CA VAL A 227 4.45 14.38 5.78
C VAL A 227 3.32 14.13 6.76
N ARG A 228 2.46 13.17 6.40
CA ARG A 228 1.37 12.66 7.21
C ARG A 228 1.42 11.14 7.26
N PHE A 229 1.05 10.57 8.39
CA PHE A 229 0.92 9.12 8.52
C PHE A 229 -0.36 8.63 7.82
N ARG A 230 -0.26 7.50 7.13
CA ARG A 230 -1.40 6.74 6.60
C ARG A 230 -1.28 5.28 7.02
N ALA A 231 -2.37 4.74 7.55
CA ALA A 231 -2.48 3.31 7.85
C ALA A 231 -2.57 2.50 6.54
N TRP A 232 -2.24 1.21 6.59
CA TRP A 232 -2.46 0.29 5.48
C TRP A 232 -3.59 -0.67 5.83
N GLU A 233 -4.81 -0.15 5.96
CA GLU A 233 -5.98 -0.91 6.42
C GLU A 233 -6.24 -2.18 5.61
N SER A 234 -5.93 -2.17 4.31
CA SER A 234 -6.02 -3.34 3.43
C SER A 234 -5.16 -4.54 3.87
N SER A 235 -4.14 -4.30 4.70
CA SER A 235 -3.27 -5.36 5.25
C SER A 235 -3.96 -6.14 6.36
N MET A 236 -4.93 -5.53 7.05
CA MET A 236 -5.58 -6.12 8.22
C MET A 236 -6.22 -7.46 7.89
N THR A 237 -6.99 -7.54 6.81
CA THR A 237 -7.70 -8.76 6.39
C THR A 237 -6.75 -9.86 5.96
N LEU A 238 -5.70 -9.54 5.21
CA LEU A 238 -4.68 -10.51 4.81
C LEU A 238 -3.95 -11.09 6.04
N VAL A 239 -3.49 -10.24 6.95
CA VAL A 239 -2.77 -10.69 8.15
C VAL A 239 -3.70 -11.43 9.11
N ALA A 240 -4.97 -11.01 9.24
CA ALA A 240 -5.96 -11.75 10.01
C ALA A 240 -6.20 -13.15 9.46
N ALA A 241 -6.32 -13.30 8.13
CA ALA A 241 -6.46 -14.60 7.51
C ALA A 241 -5.23 -15.49 7.76
N ILE A 242 -4.02 -14.93 7.64
CA ILE A 242 -2.78 -15.67 7.90
C ILE A 242 -2.70 -16.11 9.37
N ALA A 243 -3.04 -15.22 10.30
CA ALA A 243 -3.05 -15.49 11.73
C ALA A 243 -4.07 -16.58 12.09
N LEU A 244 -5.29 -16.50 11.57
CA LEU A 244 -6.36 -17.46 11.86
C LEU A 244 -6.10 -18.84 11.26
N LEU A 245 -5.70 -18.90 9.99
CA LEU A 245 -5.59 -20.15 9.24
C LEU A 245 -4.28 -20.88 9.56
N PHE A 246 -3.18 -20.15 9.67
CA PHE A 246 -1.83 -20.72 9.74
C PHE A 246 -1.09 -20.41 11.05
N GLY A 247 -1.65 -19.57 11.94
CA GLY A 247 -0.91 -19.06 13.10
C GLY A 247 0.24 -18.12 12.72
N GLY A 248 0.34 -17.70 11.44
CA GLY A 248 1.41 -16.84 10.95
C GLY A 248 1.13 -15.35 11.21
N PHE A 249 2.16 -14.52 11.10
CA PHE A 249 2.04 -13.08 11.27
C PHE A 249 3.11 -12.34 10.46
N PHE A 250 2.79 -11.13 9.99
CA PHE A 250 3.80 -10.16 9.60
C PHE A 250 3.36 -8.74 9.99
N PRO A 251 4.31 -7.87 10.38
CA PRO A 251 3.98 -6.50 10.78
C PRO A 251 3.68 -5.61 9.59
N PHE A 252 2.66 -4.76 9.70
CA PHE A 252 2.32 -3.74 8.70
C PHE A 252 2.25 -2.36 9.36
N PRO A 253 3.36 -1.60 9.38
CA PRO A 253 3.48 -0.38 10.20
C PRO A 253 2.80 0.86 9.62
N GLY A 254 2.22 0.78 8.42
CA GLY A 254 1.86 1.98 7.66
C GLY A 254 3.11 2.78 7.23
N SER A 255 2.89 4.00 6.73
CA SER A 255 3.99 4.87 6.33
C SER A 255 3.63 6.35 6.38
N PHE A 256 4.68 7.18 6.31
CA PHE A 256 4.57 8.59 6.01
C PHE A 256 4.49 8.83 4.51
N TYR A 257 3.58 9.72 4.13
CA TYR A 257 3.35 10.20 2.77
C TYR A 257 3.37 11.72 2.76
N PRO A 258 3.77 12.37 1.65
CA PRO A 258 3.63 13.81 1.49
C PRO A 258 2.19 14.28 1.77
N VAL A 259 2.04 15.43 2.43
CA VAL A 259 0.71 15.99 2.75
C VAL A 259 -0.02 16.44 1.49
N GLU A 260 0.71 16.96 0.51
CA GLU A 260 0.18 17.36 -0.78
C GLU A 260 -0.40 16.14 -1.51
N GLU A 261 -1.59 16.27 -2.08
CA GLU A 261 -2.18 15.20 -2.90
C GLU A 261 -1.54 15.12 -4.29
N ARG A 262 -0.90 16.22 -4.72
CA ARG A 262 -0.35 16.42 -6.06
C ARG A 262 1.16 16.56 -5.99
N TRP A 263 1.84 15.44 -5.82
CA TRP A 263 3.30 15.35 -5.90
C TRP A 263 3.70 14.33 -6.94
N ARG A 264 4.98 14.31 -7.30
CA ARG A 264 5.56 13.33 -8.23
C ARG A 264 6.63 12.54 -7.52
N TYR A 265 6.52 11.21 -7.58
CA TYR A 265 7.42 10.30 -6.91
C TYR A 265 8.89 10.56 -7.24
N ARG A 266 9.20 10.75 -8.52
CA ARG A 266 10.57 11.00 -9.00
C ARG A 266 11.17 12.30 -8.47
N GLU A 267 10.35 13.34 -8.30
CA GLU A 267 10.81 14.65 -7.84
C GLU A 267 11.08 14.64 -6.34
N LEU A 268 10.27 13.92 -5.56
CA LEU A 268 10.45 13.77 -4.12
C LEU A 268 11.35 12.59 -3.73
N LEU A 269 11.79 11.76 -4.68
CA LEU A 269 12.64 10.59 -4.45
C LEU A 269 13.89 10.91 -3.60
N PRO A 270 14.62 12.01 -3.84
CA PRO A 270 15.78 12.38 -3.01
C PRO A 270 15.44 12.66 -1.54
N LYS A 271 14.17 12.97 -1.22
CA LYS A 271 13.71 13.23 0.16
C LYS A 271 13.08 12.00 0.81
N ILE A 272 12.26 11.26 0.07
CA ILE A 272 11.57 10.05 0.57
C ILE A 272 12.52 8.85 0.68
N GLY A 273 13.60 8.79 -0.10
CA GLY A 273 14.63 7.75 -0.01
C GLY A 273 15.33 7.74 1.35
N PRO A 274 15.96 8.86 1.78
CA PRO A 274 16.53 8.99 3.11
C PRO A 274 15.52 8.80 4.24
N MET A 275 14.28 9.28 4.07
CA MET A 275 13.20 9.04 5.02
C MET A 275 12.92 7.54 5.20
N ALA A 276 12.79 6.79 4.10
CA ALA A 276 12.60 5.35 4.12
C ALA A 276 13.79 4.64 4.77
N LEU A 277 15.02 5.04 4.41
CA LEU A 277 16.24 4.51 5.02
C LEU A 277 16.25 4.71 6.53
N ALA A 278 15.89 5.90 7.03
CA ALA A 278 15.87 6.19 8.47
C ALA A 278 14.94 5.24 9.24
N GLY A 279 13.75 4.96 8.71
CA GLY A 279 12.84 3.97 9.30
C GLY A 279 13.43 2.55 9.30
N THR A 280 14.03 2.15 8.17
CA THR A 280 14.64 0.83 8.00
C THR A 280 15.86 0.60 8.88
N LEU A 281 16.70 1.63 9.07
CA LEU A 281 17.84 1.56 9.99
C LEU A 281 17.37 1.32 11.43
N VAL A 282 16.25 1.91 11.87
CA VAL A 282 15.70 1.60 13.19
C VAL A 282 15.31 0.12 13.31
N SER A 283 14.61 -0.43 12.31
CA SER A 283 14.26 -1.86 12.33
C SER A 283 15.51 -2.76 12.37
N LEU A 284 16.54 -2.44 11.60
CA LEU A 284 17.82 -3.17 11.62
C LEU A 284 18.56 -3.04 12.95
N LEU A 285 18.66 -1.83 13.52
CA LEU A 285 19.33 -1.57 14.78
C LEU A 285 18.63 -2.29 15.95
N LEU A 286 17.30 -2.28 15.97
CA LEU A 286 16.54 -3.01 16.99
C LEU A 286 16.70 -4.52 16.84
N ALA A 287 16.77 -5.04 15.60
CA ALA A 287 16.97 -6.46 15.36
C ALA A 287 18.37 -6.91 15.77
N TRP A 288 19.43 -6.25 15.27
CA TRP A 288 20.81 -6.57 15.63
C TRP A 288 21.09 -6.32 17.11
N GLY A 289 20.58 -5.23 17.67
CA GLY A 289 20.72 -4.89 19.08
C GLY A 289 20.03 -5.93 19.98
N SER A 290 18.81 -6.34 19.65
CA SER A 290 18.11 -7.40 20.40
C SER A 290 18.82 -8.74 20.28
N TRP A 291 19.29 -9.11 19.09
CA TRP A 291 20.07 -10.33 18.89
C TRP A 291 21.36 -10.33 19.72
N ALA A 292 22.14 -9.25 19.65
CA ALA A 292 23.39 -9.11 20.40
C ALA A 292 23.15 -9.15 21.91
N ALA A 293 22.12 -8.46 22.40
CA ALA A 293 21.77 -8.44 23.82
C ALA A 293 21.36 -9.82 24.35
N LEU A 294 20.62 -10.60 23.54
CA LEU A 294 20.26 -11.99 23.87
C LEU A 294 21.47 -12.92 23.79
N HIS A 295 22.24 -12.83 22.71
CA HIS A 295 23.39 -13.71 22.44
C HIS A 295 24.49 -13.57 23.50
N TRP A 296 24.80 -12.35 23.92
CA TRP A 296 25.80 -12.07 24.96
C TRP A 296 25.21 -11.91 26.36
N ASN A 297 23.92 -12.21 26.54
CA ASN A 297 23.23 -12.13 27.84
C ASN A 297 23.43 -10.79 28.58
N ILE A 298 23.37 -9.67 27.85
CA ILE A 298 23.65 -8.32 28.38
C ILE A 298 22.56 -7.88 29.38
N ALA A 299 21.31 -8.31 29.17
CA ALA A 299 20.17 -7.92 30.00
C ALA A 299 19.25 -9.14 30.28
N PRO A 300 19.66 -10.07 31.17
CA PRO A 300 18.94 -11.33 31.40
C PRO A 300 17.47 -11.14 31.81
N GLY A 301 17.19 -10.09 32.60
CA GLY A 301 15.83 -9.74 33.04
C GLY A 301 14.91 -9.23 31.92
N LEU A 302 15.47 -8.90 30.74
CA LEU A 302 14.72 -8.43 29.57
C LEU A 302 14.69 -9.47 28.43
N SER A 303 15.09 -10.71 28.69
CA SER A 303 15.14 -11.78 27.67
C SER A 303 13.81 -11.98 26.95
N SER A 304 12.68 -12.03 27.67
CA SER A 304 11.35 -12.16 27.07
C SER A 304 10.97 -11.00 26.12
N PRO A 305 10.96 -9.72 26.56
CA PRO A 305 10.64 -8.61 25.65
C PRO A 305 11.65 -8.45 24.51
N LEU A 306 12.94 -8.72 24.74
CA LEU A 306 13.96 -8.68 23.68
C LEU A 306 13.73 -9.78 22.63
N SER A 307 13.23 -10.95 23.01
CA SER A 307 12.92 -12.04 22.07
C SER A 307 11.75 -11.66 21.15
N VAL A 308 10.69 -11.08 21.71
CA VAL A 308 9.54 -10.58 20.92
C VAL A 308 9.99 -9.43 20.01
N LEU A 309 10.77 -8.49 20.54
CA LEU A 309 11.30 -7.37 19.76
C LEU A 309 12.21 -7.84 18.63
N LEU A 310 13.10 -8.81 18.88
CA LEU A 310 13.95 -9.42 17.86
C LEU A 310 13.11 -10.05 16.75
N ALA A 311 12.11 -10.86 17.10
CA ALA A 311 11.26 -11.51 16.10
C ALA A 311 10.56 -10.49 15.20
N LEU A 312 9.93 -9.46 15.80
CA LEU A 312 9.21 -8.43 15.05
C LEU A 312 10.13 -7.54 14.21
N SER A 313 11.23 -7.07 14.79
CA SER A 313 12.18 -6.21 14.09
C SER A 313 12.91 -6.94 12.96
N ARG A 314 13.23 -8.24 13.14
CA ARG A 314 13.79 -9.09 12.08
C ARG A 314 12.81 -9.24 10.91
N MET A 315 11.55 -9.59 11.18
CA MET A 315 10.52 -9.68 10.14
C MET A 315 10.36 -8.35 9.39
N LEU A 316 10.24 -7.25 10.14
CA LEU A 316 10.06 -5.93 9.54
C LEU A 316 11.29 -5.51 8.73
N ALA A 317 12.51 -5.74 9.22
CA ALA A 317 13.74 -5.40 8.49
C ALA A 317 13.80 -6.11 7.12
N VAL A 318 13.38 -7.37 7.04
CA VAL A 318 13.30 -8.11 5.77
C VAL A 318 12.26 -7.50 4.83
N LEU A 319 11.04 -7.24 5.33
CA LEU A 319 9.97 -6.61 4.54
C LEU A 319 10.38 -5.23 4.05
N GLU A 320 11.10 -4.46 4.86
CA GLU A 320 11.54 -3.11 4.55
C GLU A 320 12.77 -2.99 3.65
N THR A 321 13.46 -4.09 3.37
CA THR A 321 14.68 -4.06 2.56
C THR A 321 14.56 -4.96 1.36
N VAL A 322 14.51 -6.27 1.59
CA VAL A 322 14.50 -7.32 0.58
C VAL A 322 13.28 -7.20 -0.33
N VAL A 323 12.13 -6.83 0.23
CA VAL A 323 10.87 -6.76 -0.51
C VAL A 323 10.71 -5.38 -1.17
N ALA A 324 11.35 -5.22 -2.34
CA ALA A 324 11.32 -3.98 -3.13
C ALA A 324 10.29 -4.00 -4.28
N PHE A 325 9.46 -5.04 -4.40
CA PHE A 325 8.58 -5.27 -5.54
C PHE A 325 7.16 -5.66 -5.12
N PHE A 326 6.22 -5.55 -6.07
CA PHE A 326 4.83 -5.97 -5.89
C PHE A 326 4.76 -7.44 -5.42
N PRO A 327 3.86 -7.82 -4.47
CA PRO A 327 2.72 -7.06 -3.94
C PRO A 327 3.00 -6.15 -2.73
N LEU A 328 4.20 -6.18 -2.16
CA LEU A 328 4.53 -5.48 -0.91
C LEU A 328 5.39 -4.24 -1.15
N ILE A 329 5.21 -3.61 -2.32
CA ILE A 329 6.00 -2.46 -2.77
C ILE A 329 5.86 -1.22 -1.86
N SER A 330 4.82 -1.19 -1.02
CA SER A 330 4.57 -0.13 -0.05
C SER A 330 5.57 -0.11 1.12
N PHE A 331 6.32 -1.18 1.38
CA PHE A 331 7.42 -1.24 2.37
C PHE A 331 8.72 -0.61 1.86
N ASN A 332 9.56 -0.08 2.76
CA ASN A 332 10.67 0.86 2.48
C ASN A 332 11.63 0.46 1.35
N GLY A 333 11.77 -0.83 1.07
CA GLY A 333 12.75 -1.38 0.13
C GLY A 333 12.69 -0.74 -1.24
N ARG A 334 11.48 -0.51 -1.78
CA ARG A 334 11.33 0.11 -3.10
C ARG A 334 11.88 1.54 -3.17
N ARG A 335 11.65 2.37 -2.15
CA ARG A 335 12.13 3.77 -2.14
C ARG A 335 13.64 3.81 -2.02
N ILE A 336 14.21 2.95 -1.18
CA ILE A 336 15.66 2.86 -1.01
C ILE A 336 16.29 2.36 -2.31
N TRP A 337 15.71 1.34 -2.96
CA TRP A 337 16.18 0.83 -4.26
C TRP A 337 16.16 1.89 -5.36
N ASP A 338 15.04 2.60 -5.51
CA ASP A 338 14.91 3.63 -6.54
C ASP A 338 15.83 4.82 -6.28
N TRP A 339 16.05 5.19 -5.02
CA TRP A 339 16.92 6.31 -4.63
C TRP A 339 18.41 5.95 -4.73
N ASN A 340 18.83 4.82 -4.15
CA ASN A 340 20.22 4.39 -4.13
C ASN A 340 20.33 2.85 -3.98
N ARG A 341 20.63 2.17 -5.09
CA ARG A 341 20.75 0.70 -5.14
C ARG A 341 21.89 0.13 -4.29
N LEU A 342 22.99 0.87 -4.11
CA LEU A 342 24.10 0.43 -3.28
C LEU A 342 23.69 0.42 -1.81
N ILE A 343 23.08 1.50 -1.34
CA ILE A 343 22.54 1.58 0.03
C ILE A 343 21.50 0.49 0.25
N TRP A 344 20.57 0.31 -0.70
CA TRP A 344 19.59 -0.78 -0.65
C TRP A 344 20.27 -2.15 -0.51
N GLY A 345 21.32 -2.42 -1.29
CA GLY A 345 22.07 -3.67 -1.24
C GLY A 345 22.69 -3.91 0.13
N VAL A 346 23.32 -2.89 0.72
CA VAL A 346 23.93 -2.97 2.05
C VAL A 346 22.88 -3.27 3.13
N VAL A 347 21.77 -2.53 3.17
CA VAL A 347 20.73 -2.76 4.19
C VAL A 347 20.01 -4.09 4.00
N SER A 348 19.86 -4.54 2.75
CA SER A 348 19.25 -5.85 2.44
C SER A 348 20.17 -7.00 2.85
N LEU A 349 21.48 -6.89 2.63
CA LEU A 349 22.46 -7.87 3.11
C LEU A 349 22.46 -7.93 4.65
N ALA A 350 22.40 -6.78 5.33
CA ALA A 350 22.29 -6.74 6.78
C ALA A 350 21.01 -7.38 7.31
N ALA A 351 19.88 -7.23 6.60
CA ALA A 351 18.61 -7.89 6.93
C ALA A 351 18.66 -9.41 6.68
N VAL A 352 19.26 -9.85 5.58
CA VAL A 352 19.41 -11.29 5.27
C VAL A 352 20.35 -11.96 6.27
N ALA A 353 21.44 -11.30 6.67
CA ALA A 353 22.35 -11.81 7.69
C ALA A 353 21.64 -12.10 9.03
N LEU A 354 20.61 -11.31 9.40
CA LEU A 354 19.78 -11.56 10.60
C LEU A 354 19.00 -12.89 10.55
N ILE A 355 18.74 -13.43 9.35
CA ILE A 355 18.09 -14.74 9.18
C ILE A 355 19.11 -15.87 9.37
N LEU A 356 20.39 -15.61 9.03
CA LEU A 356 21.45 -16.61 9.06
C LEU A 356 22.09 -16.76 10.45
N VAL A 357 22.08 -15.69 11.26
CA VAL A 357 22.56 -15.75 12.64
C VAL A 357 21.54 -16.44 13.54
N ARG A 358 22.03 -17.38 14.36
CA ARG A 358 21.21 -18.12 15.33
C ARG A 358 21.01 -17.32 16.62
#